data_AF-A0A5N4A008-F1
#
_entry.id   AF-A0A5N4A008-F1
#
_cell.length_a   1.000
_cell.length_b   1.000
_cell.length_c   1.000
_cell.angle_alpha   90.00
_cell.angle_beta   90.00
_cell.angle_gamma   90.00
#
_symmetry.space_group_name_H-M   'P 1'
#
loop_
_entity.id
_entity.type
_entity.pdbx_description
1 polymer ?
#
loop_
_entity_poly.entity_id
_entity_poly.type
_entity_poly.pdbx_seq_one_letter_code
_entity_poly.pdbx_strand_id
1 'polypeptide(L)'
;VAVYKKLRTLLQETDKNAFSAMISNFLNNLLEDPDTTNFGQYFHKYYAKNVDSWAYCYRIHSGINTNMHIENMHRSIKYIYLNGKVNKRLDQAIYILMKFVRDKLFNRLIILNKGKISTKLKDIRARHKTSNALNVDVVVVNETGWMVPSSSTQDLYQVEKRQKHCNCKLICSYFISIRAHA
;
A
#
# COMPACT_ATOMS: atom_id res chain seq x y z
N VAL A 1 22.51 25.70 7.92
CA VAL A 1 22.00 24.50 8.66
C VAL A 1 20.68 24.77 9.40
N ALA A 2 20.53 25.90 10.10
CA ALA A 2 19.32 26.23 10.87
C ALA A 2 18.05 26.38 9.99
N VAL A 3 18.14 27.10 8.86
CA VAL A 3 17.03 27.30 7.91
C VAL A 3 16.50 25.96 7.38
N TYR A 4 17.40 25.07 6.96
CA TYR A 4 17.03 23.73 6.47
C TYR A 4 16.27 22.90 7.52
N LYS A 5 16.73 22.91 8.78
CA LYS A 5 16.05 22.19 9.87
C LYS A 5 14.63 22.74 10.09
N LYS A 6 14.47 24.07 10.16
CA LYS A 6 13.15 24.71 10.32
C LYS A 6 12.22 24.38 9.14
N LEU A 7 12.73 24.43 7.91
CA LEU A 7 11.97 24.06 6.72
C LEU A 7 11.56 22.57 6.73
N ARG A 8 12.43 21.68 7.24
CA ARG A 8 12.12 20.26 7.37
C ARG A 8 11.00 20.00 8.39
N THR A 9 11.02 20.71 9.51
CA THR A 9 9.94 20.66 10.50
C THR A 9 8.63 21.14 9.90
N LEU A 10 8.64 22.28 9.18
CA LEU A 10 7.47 22.79 8.45
C LEU A 10 6.89 21.77 7.46
N LEU A 11 7.75 21.11 6.67
CA LEU A 11 7.34 20.11 5.70
C LEU A 11 6.58 18.95 6.33
N GLN A 12 6.94 18.57 7.57
CA GLN A 12 6.44 17.39 8.27
C GLN A 12 5.32 17.68 9.26
N GLU A 13 4.96 18.95 9.46
CA GLU A 13 3.89 19.33 10.39
C GLU A 13 2.56 18.70 9.96
N THR A 14 1.84 18.17 10.94
CA THR A 14 0.61 17.40 10.76
C THR A 14 -0.64 18.22 11.08
N ASP A 15 -0.51 19.22 11.95
CA ASP A 15 -1.61 20.11 12.31
C ASP A 15 -1.60 21.38 11.46
N LYS A 16 -2.75 21.71 10.86
CA LYS A 16 -2.87 22.87 9.96
C LYS A 16 -2.72 24.20 10.70
N ASN A 17 -3.20 24.28 11.93
CA ASN A 17 -3.15 25.53 12.70
C ASN A 17 -1.72 25.79 13.17
N ALA A 18 -1.03 24.76 13.67
CA ALA A 18 0.39 24.81 14.02
C ALA A 18 1.23 25.19 12.79
N PHE A 19 1.00 24.56 11.63
CA PHE A 19 1.71 24.89 10.40
C PHE A 19 1.55 26.36 10.00
N SER A 20 0.33 26.90 10.06
CA SER A 20 0.05 28.30 9.71
C SER A 20 0.84 29.28 10.58
N ALA A 21 0.91 29.03 11.89
CA ALA A 21 1.72 29.83 12.80
C ALA A 21 3.23 29.67 12.51
N MET A 22 3.68 28.44 12.27
CA MET A 22 5.09 28.14 12.00
C MET A 22 5.58 28.76 10.69
N ILE A 23 4.80 28.72 9.61
CA ILE A 23 5.25 29.23 8.30
C ILE A 23 5.32 30.76 8.32
N SER A 24 4.41 31.41 9.03
CA SER A 24 4.41 32.86 9.24
C SER A 24 5.66 33.30 10.01
N ASN A 25 5.96 32.63 11.13
CA ASN A 25 7.17 32.90 11.90
C ASN A 25 8.45 32.58 11.12
N PHE A 26 8.45 31.51 10.33
CA PHE A 26 9.60 31.15 9.50
C PHE A 26 9.88 32.19 8.42
N LEU A 27 8.84 32.68 7.74
CA LEU A 27 8.96 33.74 6.75
C LEU A 27 9.48 35.05 7.35
N ASN A 28 8.95 35.48 8.50
CA ASN A 28 9.41 36.68 9.17
C ASN A 28 10.89 36.57 9.52
N ASN A 29 11.31 35.45 10.14
CA ASN A 29 12.71 35.18 10.43
C ASN A 29 13.62 35.23 9.19
N LEU A 30 13.13 34.77 8.03
CA LEU A 30 13.91 34.79 6.79
C LEU A 30 14.03 36.20 6.20
N LEU A 31 13.01 37.03 6.37
CA LEU A 31 12.97 38.39 5.82
C LEU A 31 13.68 39.41 6.72
N GLU A 32 13.76 39.15 8.03
CA GLU A 32 14.46 39.99 9.00
C GLU A 32 15.99 39.80 8.97
N ASP A 33 16.46 38.63 8.56
CA ASP A 33 17.89 38.30 8.47
C ASP A 33 18.44 38.63 7.06
N PRO A 34 19.38 39.59 6.92
CA PRO A 34 19.97 39.97 5.63
C PRO A 34 20.60 38.80 4.87
N ASP A 35 21.17 37.82 5.56
CA ASP A 35 21.82 36.67 4.94
C ASP A 35 20.81 35.71 4.31
N THR A 36 19.54 35.76 4.74
CA THR A 36 18.50 34.84 4.31
C THR A 36 17.34 35.51 3.57
N THR A 37 17.32 36.85 3.48
CA THR A 37 16.24 37.63 2.85
C THR A 37 15.97 37.22 1.41
N ASN A 38 17.02 37.01 0.60
CA ASN A 38 16.86 36.56 -0.78
C ASN A 38 16.14 35.21 -0.89
N PHE A 39 16.48 34.28 0.01
CA PHE A 39 15.78 32.99 0.10
C PHE A 39 14.35 33.17 0.62
N GLY A 40 14.14 34.03 1.62
CA GLY A 40 12.81 34.37 2.15
C GLY A 40 11.87 34.89 1.07
N GLN A 41 12.33 35.82 0.22
CA GLN A 41 11.56 36.34 -0.90
C GLN A 41 11.22 35.26 -1.93
N TYR A 42 12.20 34.42 -2.30
CA TYR A 42 11.98 33.28 -3.18
C TYR A 42 10.96 32.29 -2.60
N PHE A 43 11.14 31.90 -1.35
CA PHE A 43 10.25 30.97 -0.65
C PHE A 43 8.83 31.52 -0.54
N HIS A 44 8.68 32.79 -0.19
CA HIS A 44 7.38 33.47 -0.13
C HIS A 44 6.68 33.46 -1.50
N LYS A 45 7.41 33.79 -2.57
CA LYS A 45 6.86 33.89 -3.92
C LYS A 45 6.39 32.55 -4.47
N TYR A 46 7.16 31.48 -4.28
CA TYR A 46 6.93 30.20 -4.96
C TYR A 46 6.33 29.10 -4.08
N TYR A 47 6.60 29.10 -2.77
CA TYR A 47 6.24 27.98 -1.87
C TYR A 47 5.17 28.35 -0.85
N ALA A 48 5.28 29.53 -0.21
CA ALA A 48 4.33 29.94 0.84
C ALA A 48 2.91 30.15 0.31
N LYS A 49 2.76 30.48 -0.97
CA LYS A 49 1.45 30.63 -1.63
C LYS A 49 0.83 29.31 -2.10
N ASN A 50 1.58 28.21 -2.07
CA ASN A 50 1.15 26.92 -2.60
C ASN A 50 1.39 25.79 -1.59
N VAL A 51 1.03 26.03 -0.33
CA VAL A 51 1.25 25.10 0.79
C VAL A 51 0.54 23.77 0.59
N ASP A 52 -0.62 23.78 -0.09
CA ASP A 52 -1.39 22.57 -0.39
C ASP A 52 -0.63 21.53 -1.23
N SER A 53 0.34 21.98 -2.04
CA SER A 53 1.10 21.10 -2.93
C SER A 53 2.25 20.35 -2.24
N TRP A 54 2.74 20.84 -1.10
CA TRP A 54 3.97 20.30 -0.49
C TRP A 54 3.88 20.02 1.00
N ALA A 55 3.10 20.78 1.77
CA ALA A 55 3.00 20.62 3.22
C ALA A 55 2.22 19.37 3.60
N TYR A 56 2.73 18.59 4.57
CA TYR A 56 2.14 17.30 4.93
C TYR A 56 0.69 17.43 5.44
N CYS A 57 0.42 18.39 6.32
CA CYS A 57 -0.91 18.66 6.88
C CYS A 57 -1.99 19.07 5.85
N TYR A 58 -1.62 19.44 4.62
CA TYR A 58 -2.57 19.73 3.55
C TYR A 58 -2.71 18.60 2.53
N ARG A 59 -1.81 17.60 2.54
CA ARG A 59 -1.88 16.41 1.67
C ARG A 59 -2.83 15.32 2.20
N ILE A 60 -3.95 15.71 2.82
CA ILE A 60 -4.88 14.83 3.58
C ILE A 60 -5.56 13.75 2.72
N HIS A 61 -5.55 13.88 1.39
CA HIS A 61 -6.12 12.87 0.48
C HIS A 61 -5.13 12.29 -0.51
N SER A 62 -3.82 12.53 -0.31
CA SER A 62 -2.83 11.97 -1.21
C SER A 62 -2.81 10.44 -1.19
N GLY A 63 -3.26 9.76 -0.11
CA GLY A 63 -3.34 8.29 -0.01
C GLY A 63 -2.04 7.53 -0.27
N ILE A 64 -0.97 8.28 -0.52
CA ILE A 64 0.28 7.88 -1.13
C ILE A 64 1.30 8.50 -0.20
N ASN A 65 1.73 7.73 0.78
CA ASN A 65 3.04 7.93 1.35
C ASN A 65 4.02 7.69 0.19
N THR A 66 4.33 8.74 -0.58
CA THR A 66 5.05 8.68 -1.87
C THR A 66 6.33 7.91 -1.74
N ASN A 67 6.96 7.97 -0.56
CA ASN A 67 8.09 7.12 -0.23
C ASN A 67 7.78 5.64 -0.42
N MET A 68 6.68 5.09 0.11
CA MET A 68 6.43 3.64 -0.02
C MET A 68 6.21 3.19 -1.47
N HIS A 69 5.51 3.99 -2.29
CA HIS A 69 5.29 3.65 -3.70
C HIS A 69 6.56 3.83 -4.53
N ILE A 70 7.33 4.90 -4.28
CA ILE A 70 8.62 5.16 -4.94
C ILE A 70 9.63 4.10 -4.53
N GLU A 71 9.72 3.74 -3.25
CA GLU A 71 10.59 2.68 -2.75
C GLU A 71 10.23 1.32 -3.36
N ASN A 72 8.94 1.00 -3.47
CA ASN A 72 8.51 -0.23 -4.14
C ASN A 72 8.84 -0.23 -5.65
N MET A 73 8.69 0.91 -6.32
CA MET A 73 9.10 1.07 -7.72
C MET A 73 10.61 0.91 -7.86
N HIS A 74 11.39 1.61 -7.04
CA HIS A 74 12.85 1.54 -7.01
C HIS A 74 13.34 0.12 -6.72
N ARG A 75 12.75 -0.57 -5.73
CA ARG A 75 13.04 -1.98 -5.42
C ARG A 75 12.75 -2.89 -6.61
N SER A 76 11.64 -2.67 -7.30
CA SER A 76 11.29 -3.44 -8.50
C SER A 76 12.34 -3.23 -9.59
N ILE A 77 12.70 -1.99 -9.90
CA ILE A 77 13.73 -1.66 -10.89
C ILE A 77 15.08 -2.29 -10.50
N LYS A 78 15.52 -2.10 -9.26
CA LYS A 78 16.80 -2.60 -8.75
C LYS A 78 16.91 -4.12 -8.81
N TYR A 79 15.90 -4.86 -8.32
CA TYR A 79 16.04 -6.30 -8.15
C TYR A 79 15.43 -7.13 -9.30
N ILE A 80 14.38 -6.66 -9.97
CA ILE A 80 13.72 -7.41 -11.05
C ILE A 80 14.36 -7.10 -12.41
N TYR A 81 14.70 -5.84 -12.68
CA TYR A 81 15.21 -5.44 -13.99
C TYR A 81 16.74 -5.32 -14.03
N LEU A 82 17.36 -4.96 -12.90
CA LEU A 82 18.80 -4.77 -12.78
C LEU A 82 19.52 -5.91 -12.05
N ASN A 83 18.80 -6.90 -11.51
CA ASN A 83 19.37 -8.03 -10.74
C ASN A 83 20.29 -7.57 -9.60
N GLY A 84 19.95 -6.46 -8.93
CA GLY A 84 20.72 -5.86 -7.85
C GLY A 84 21.94 -5.04 -8.30
N LYS A 85 22.26 -5.01 -9.60
CA LYS A 85 23.44 -4.32 -10.13
C LYS A 85 23.17 -2.82 -10.30
N VAL A 86 24.22 -2.03 -10.11
CA VAL A 86 24.17 -0.58 -10.37
C VAL A 86 24.28 -0.36 -11.87
N ASN A 87 23.34 0.39 -12.44
CA ASN A 87 23.42 0.82 -13.83
C ASN A 87 24.21 2.13 -13.93
N LYS A 88 25.27 2.14 -14.73
CA LYS A 88 26.11 3.32 -14.99
C LYS A 88 25.73 4.05 -16.29
N ARG A 89 24.88 3.44 -17.12
CA ARG A 89 24.55 3.88 -18.47
C ARG A 89 23.12 4.43 -18.55
N LEU A 90 23.00 5.68 -19.01
CA LEU A 90 21.72 6.39 -19.09
C LEU A 90 20.76 5.75 -20.10
N ASP A 91 21.25 5.37 -21.28
CA ASP A 91 20.47 4.70 -22.33
C ASP A 91 19.85 3.39 -21.82
N GLN A 92 20.64 2.60 -21.10
CA GLN A 92 20.16 1.38 -20.45
C GLN A 92 19.12 1.68 -19.37
N ALA A 93 19.25 2.79 -18.64
CA ALA A 93 18.29 3.17 -17.60
C ALA A 93 16.94 3.55 -18.22
N ILE A 94 16.96 4.33 -19.32
CA ILE A 94 15.77 4.69 -20.08
C ILE A 94 15.08 3.43 -20.61
N TYR A 95 15.83 2.52 -21.23
CA TYR A 95 15.28 1.25 -21.71
C TYR A 95 14.58 0.45 -20.60
N ILE A 96 15.20 0.35 -19.42
CA ILE A 96 14.63 -0.35 -18.27
C ILE A 96 13.35 0.33 -17.77
N LEU A 97 13.32 1.65 -17.71
CA LEU A 97 12.12 2.40 -17.33
C LEU A 97 10.99 2.16 -18.33
N MET A 98 11.28 2.20 -19.63
CA MET A 98 10.28 1.90 -20.67
C MET A 98 9.74 0.47 -20.55
N LYS A 99 10.62 -0.51 -20.28
CA LYS A 99 10.22 -1.90 -20.04
C LYS A 99 9.34 -2.03 -18.79
N PHE A 100 9.73 -1.40 -17.69
CA PHE A 100 8.95 -1.36 -16.46
C PHE A 100 7.54 -0.79 -16.67
N VAL A 101 7.44 0.34 -17.38
CA VAL A 101 6.15 0.97 -17.69
C VAL A 101 5.29 0.04 -18.53
N ARG A 102 5.86 -0.56 -19.58
CA ARG A 102 5.16 -1.55 -20.43
C ARG A 102 4.58 -2.70 -19.61
N ASP A 103 5.38 -3.29 -18.73
CA ASP A 103 4.96 -4.42 -17.90
C ASP A 103 3.86 -4.00 -16.90
N LYS A 104 3.90 -2.79 -16.35
CA LYS A 104 2.84 -2.26 -15.48
C LYS A 104 1.54 -2.03 -16.24
N LEU A 105 1.59 -1.47 -17.45
CA LEU A 105 0.42 -1.28 -18.30
C LEU A 105 -0.19 -2.63 -18.70
N PHE A 106 0.63 -3.60 -19.07
CA PHE A 106 0.16 -4.95 -19.39
C PHE A 106 -0.48 -5.65 -18.19
N ASN A 107 0.14 -5.57 -17.01
CA ASN A 107 -0.46 -6.10 -15.78
C ASN A 107 -1.80 -5.43 -15.45
N ARG A 108 -1.93 -4.12 -15.67
CA ARG A 108 -3.19 -3.41 -15.51
C ARG A 108 -4.25 -3.95 -16.48
N LEU A 109 -3.90 -4.19 -17.74
CA LEU A 109 -4.81 -4.76 -18.73
C LEU A 109 -5.30 -6.17 -18.30
N ILE A 110 -4.39 -7.00 -17.78
CA ILE A 110 -4.76 -8.32 -17.23
C ILE A 110 -5.77 -8.16 -16.08
N ILE A 111 -5.50 -7.26 -15.14
CA ILE A 111 -6.37 -7.03 -13.98
C ILE A 111 -7.75 -6.51 -14.40
N LEU A 112 -7.81 -5.63 -15.41
CA LEU A 112 -9.08 -5.11 -15.93
C LEU A 112 -9.92 -6.20 -16.59
N ASN A 113 -9.30 -7.13 -17.33
CA ASN A 113 -10.01 -8.17 -18.06
C ASN A 113 -10.32 -9.42 -17.21
N LYS A 114 -9.41 -9.83 -16.32
CA LYS A 114 -9.54 -11.05 -15.51
C LYS A 114 -9.97 -10.80 -14.06
N GLY A 115 -10.06 -9.53 -13.67
CA GLY A 115 -10.20 -9.12 -12.28
C GLY A 115 -8.90 -9.24 -11.48
N LYS A 116 -8.82 -8.52 -10.36
CA LYS A 116 -7.68 -8.63 -9.43
C LYS A 116 -7.84 -9.88 -8.58
N ILE A 117 -7.03 -10.91 -8.82
CA ILE A 117 -6.90 -12.03 -7.88
C ILE A 117 -6.05 -11.54 -6.71
N SER A 118 -6.68 -11.28 -5.56
CA SER A 118 -5.95 -11.00 -4.33
C SER A 118 -5.24 -12.27 -3.85
N THR A 119 -4.15 -12.10 -3.10
CA THR A 119 -3.47 -13.21 -2.41
C THR A 119 -4.46 -14.02 -1.58
N LYS A 120 -5.34 -13.32 -0.85
CA LYS A 120 -6.42 -13.95 -0.08
C LYS A 120 -7.33 -14.85 -0.93
N LEU A 121 -7.72 -14.40 -2.13
CA LEU A 121 -8.56 -15.22 -3.02
C LEU A 121 -7.78 -16.42 -3.60
N LYS A 122 -6.49 -16.24 -3.89
CA LYS A 122 -5.60 -17.34 -4.29
C LYS A 122 -5.51 -18.40 -3.20
N ASP A 123 -5.33 -17.99 -1.94
CA ASP A 123 -5.23 -18.90 -0.79
C ASP A 123 -6.55 -19.62 -0.51
N ILE A 124 -7.69 -18.93 -0.70
CA ILE A 124 -9.02 -19.55 -0.60
C ILE A 124 -9.17 -20.65 -1.67
N ARG A 125 -8.80 -20.37 -2.92
CA ARG A 125 -8.86 -21.37 -4.00
C ARG A 125 -7.93 -22.56 -3.75
N ALA A 126 -6.73 -22.30 -3.24
CA ALA A 126 -5.78 -23.35 -2.87
C ALA A 126 -6.35 -24.25 -1.76
N ARG A 127 -6.84 -23.65 -0.66
CA ARG A 127 -7.48 -24.38 0.45
C ARG A 127 -8.72 -25.15 -0.01
N HIS A 128 -9.52 -24.60 -0.92
CA HIS A 128 -10.66 -25.31 -1.50
C HIS A 128 -10.22 -26.57 -2.25
N LYS A 129 -9.17 -26.48 -3.09
CA LYS A 129 -8.63 -27.65 -3.80
C LYS A 129 -8.13 -28.71 -2.82
N THR A 130 -7.45 -28.31 -1.75
CA THR A 130 -7.02 -29.23 -0.69
C THR A 130 -8.22 -29.86 0.02
N SER A 131 -9.27 -29.08 0.31
CA SER A 131 -10.49 -29.57 0.96
C SER A 131 -11.22 -30.61 0.12
N ASN A 132 -11.24 -30.49 -1.22
CA ASN A 132 -11.88 -31.47 -2.09
C ASN A 132 -11.16 -32.84 -2.08
N ALA A 133 -9.91 -32.90 -1.63
CA ALA A 133 -9.16 -34.14 -1.49
C ALA A 133 -9.28 -34.76 -0.09
N LEU A 134 -9.99 -34.10 0.84
CA LEU A 134 -10.24 -34.65 2.17
C LEU A 134 -11.31 -35.73 2.10
N ASN A 135 -11.13 -36.78 2.89
CA ASN A 135 -12.17 -37.78 3.06
C ASN A 135 -13.32 -37.16 3.88
N VAL A 136 -14.53 -37.14 3.33
CA VAL A 136 -15.72 -36.60 3.99
C VAL A 136 -16.29 -37.61 4.99
N ASP A 137 -16.01 -38.90 4.81
CA ASP A 137 -16.57 -39.98 5.63
C ASP A 137 -16.05 -39.96 7.08
N VAL A 138 -14.95 -39.25 7.34
CA VAL A 138 -14.37 -39.09 8.69
C VAL A 138 -14.93 -37.87 9.43
N VAL A 139 -15.85 -37.12 8.82
CA VAL A 139 -16.50 -35.97 9.46
C VAL A 139 -17.65 -36.44 10.33
N VAL A 140 -17.62 -36.07 11.61
CA VAL A 140 -18.68 -36.42 12.57
C VAL A 140 -19.62 -35.24 12.75
N VAL A 141 -20.93 -35.45 12.59
CA VAL A 141 -21.95 -34.42 12.81
C VAL A 141 -22.35 -34.42 14.29
N ASN A 142 -22.41 -33.23 14.90
CA ASN A 142 -22.92 -33.03 16.26
C ASN A 142 -24.09 -32.03 16.27
N GLU A 143 -24.68 -31.78 17.45
CA GLU A 143 -25.85 -30.90 17.59
C GLU A 143 -25.59 -29.45 17.15
N THR A 144 -24.34 -28.99 17.21
CA THR A 144 -23.95 -27.60 16.94
C THR A 144 -23.22 -27.40 15.61
N GLY A 145 -22.86 -28.47 14.90
CA GLY A 145 -22.08 -28.41 13.66
C GLY A 145 -21.38 -29.72 13.26
N TRP A 146 -20.12 -29.59 12.85
CA TRP A 146 -19.30 -30.66 12.31
C TRP A 146 -17.94 -30.73 13.02
N MET A 147 -17.51 -31.93 13.36
CA MET A 147 -16.17 -32.23 13.85
C MET A 147 -15.34 -32.80 12.70
N VAL A 148 -14.30 -32.07 12.31
CA VAL A 148 -13.44 -32.39 11.17
C VAL A 148 -12.04 -32.72 11.68
N PRO A 149 -11.53 -33.95 11.48
CA PRO A 149 -10.16 -34.29 11.83
C PRO A 149 -9.17 -33.57 10.91
N SER A 150 -8.06 -33.14 11.47
CA SER A 150 -6.96 -32.53 10.74
C SER A 150 -6.33 -33.53 9.76
N SER A 151 -5.94 -33.07 8.58
CA SER A 151 -5.22 -33.90 7.60
C SER A 151 -3.71 -33.92 7.83
N SER A 152 -3.19 -33.06 8.70
CA SER A 152 -1.75 -32.90 8.95
C SER A 152 -1.35 -33.11 10.41
N THR A 153 -2.29 -32.99 11.34
CA THR A 153 -2.07 -33.16 12.78
C THR A 153 -3.08 -34.15 13.35
N GLN A 154 -2.93 -34.51 14.63
CA GLN A 154 -3.91 -35.34 15.34
C GLN A 154 -5.06 -34.53 15.96
N ASP A 155 -5.22 -33.27 15.52
CA ASP A 155 -6.22 -32.37 16.08
C ASP A 155 -7.60 -32.58 15.45
N LEU A 156 -8.64 -32.20 16.20
CA LEU A 156 -10.03 -32.17 15.76
C LEU A 156 -10.53 -30.73 15.77
N TYR A 157 -11.11 -30.29 14.67
CA TYR A 157 -11.65 -28.94 14.51
C TYR A 157 -13.17 -28.94 14.51
N GLN A 158 -13.76 -28.08 15.34
CA GLN A 158 -15.20 -27.85 15.36
C GLN A 158 -15.57 -26.73 14.36
N VAL A 159 -16.47 -27.06 13.44
CA VAL A 159 -16.98 -26.16 12.41
C VAL A 159 -18.46 -25.92 12.65
N GLU A 160 -18.86 -24.66 12.77
CA GLU A 160 -20.25 -24.28 13.05
C GLU A 160 -20.77 -23.25 12.04
N LYS A 161 -22.04 -23.36 11.69
CA LYS A 161 -22.71 -22.37 10.83
C LYS A 161 -23.14 -21.15 11.65
N ARG A 162 -22.30 -20.12 11.68
CA ARG A 162 -22.57 -18.87 12.43
C ARG A 162 -23.69 -18.00 11.85
N GLN A 163 -23.77 -17.85 10.52
CA GLN A 163 -24.77 -16.99 9.85
C GLN A 163 -25.23 -17.57 8.51
N LYS A 164 -26.54 -17.56 8.24
CA LYS A 164 -27.11 -17.93 6.92
C LYS A 164 -26.79 -16.89 5.83
N HIS A 165 -26.69 -15.61 6.20
CA HIS A 165 -26.39 -14.51 5.29
C HIS A 165 -25.23 -13.66 5.87
N CYS A 166 -24.17 -13.49 5.09
CA CYS A 166 -22.97 -12.69 5.38
C CYS A 166 -22.69 -11.74 4.19
N ASN A 167 -22.21 -10.52 4.42
CA ASN A 167 -21.74 -9.63 3.36
C ASN A 167 -20.24 -9.80 3.06
N CYS A 168 -19.76 -11.04 3.20
CA CYS A 168 -18.38 -11.44 3.01
C CYS A 168 -17.94 -11.14 1.55
N LYS A 169 -16.94 -10.27 1.36
CA LYS A 169 -16.44 -9.89 0.01
C LYS A 169 -15.49 -10.92 -0.61
N LEU A 170 -15.00 -11.87 0.18
CA LEU A 170 -14.13 -12.96 -0.25
C LEU A 170 -14.94 -14.25 -0.28
N ILE A 171 -15.32 -14.69 -1.48
CA ILE A 171 -16.17 -15.85 -1.68
C ILE A 171 -15.46 -16.82 -2.63
N CYS A 172 -15.49 -18.11 -2.31
CA CYS A 172 -15.12 -19.14 -3.27
C CYS A 172 -16.27 -19.28 -4.29
N SER A 173 -16.02 -18.96 -5.56
CA SER A 173 -17.04 -19.03 -6.62
C SER A 173 -17.55 -20.45 -6.91
N TYR A 174 -16.88 -21.48 -6.38
CA TYR A 174 -17.25 -22.88 -6.58
C TYR A 174 -18.32 -23.39 -5.61
N PHE A 175 -18.56 -22.70 -4.47
CA PHE A 175 -19.63 -23.05 -3.54
C PHE A 175 -20.25 -21.79 -2.92
N ILE A 176 -21.53 -21.55 -3.21
CA ILE A 176 -22.31 -20.42 -2.66
C ILE A 176 -22.65 -20.63 -1.17
N SER A 177 -22.48 -21.83 -0.60
CA SER A 177 -23.15 -22.21 0.66
C SER A 177 -22.29 -22.25 1.93
N ILE A 178 -20.95 -22.32 1.85
CA ILE A 178 -20.11 -22.44 3.07
C ILE A 178 -19.13 -21.27 3.15
N ARG A 179 -19.45 -20.33 4.04
CA ARG A 179 -18.68 -19.11 4.30
C ARG A 179 -17.88 -19.32 5.58
N ALA A 180 -16.60 -19.65 5.43
CA ALA A 180 -15.70 -19.77 6.57
C ALA A 180 -15.29 -18.38 7.07
N HIS A 181 -15.55 -18.11 8.35
CA HIS A 181 -14.91 -17.03 9.09
C HIS A 181 -13.48 -17.47 9.46
N ALA A 182 -12.51 -16.59 9.23
CA ALA A 182 -11.14 -16.74 9.70
C ALA A 182 -11.03 -16.31 11.16
#